data_AF-A0A225VF68-F1
#
_entry.id   AF-A0A225VF68-F1
#
_cell.length_a   1.000
_cell.length_b   1.000
_cell.length_c   1.000
_cell.angle_alpha   90.00
_cell.angle_beta   90.00
_cell.angle_gamma   90.00
#
_symmetry.space_group_name_H-M   'P 1'
#
loop_
_entity.id
_entity.type
_entity.pdbx_description
1 polymer ?
#
loop_
_entity_poly.entity_id
_entity_poly.type
_entity_poly.pdbx_seq_one_letter_code
_entity_poly.pdbx_strand_id
1 'polypeptide(L)'
;MPWSLPWKELGENLSASEADKFLEAFRSYKPTRATQAFCHEMAEQQIRPQRIRNAMSRKFATPLTALSSLDKIQNFVGYYGRTKMENHDRVKGIEEWIMPEVFDSTKVESQTFTFSWHNDDSGKSIVGNGGEAAPFYIGLSTKTLIRNLSEPSENFMAYAKASTMKYIYDIHFASREGEAMLLREAVMRKWMSFACVVDFARYMQTQWLYGAFCNWQVHQTASCFASTNNPVERFNRVLKRGYTLNSRLKVRMLLRELSNCCQNESSNENVFDGNDGIIPRELTSSWAGT
;
A
#
# COMPACT_ATOMS: atom_id res chain seq x y z
N MET A 1 -13.28 -3.17 -39.48
CA MET A 1 -14.66 -2.64 -39.49
C MET A 1 -15.55 -3.78 -39.95
N PRO A 2 -16.65 -4.15 -39.27
CA PRO A 2 -17.56 -5.12 -39.87
C PRO A 2 -18.26 -4.49 -41.08
N TRP A 3 -18.52 -5.31 -42.09
CA TRP A 3 -19.12 -4.94 -43.36
C TRP A 3 -20.48 -4.24 -43.15
N SER A 4 -20.83 -3.31 -44.04
CA SER A 4 -22.15 -2.68 -44.04
C SER A 4 -23.21 -3.73 -44.29
N LEU A 5 -23.93 -4.14 -43.24
CA LEU A 5 -25.11 -4.99 -43.38
C LEU A 5 -26.19 -4.21 -44.15
N PRO A 6 -26.85 -4.80 -45.16
CA PRO A 6 -27.86 -4.13 -45.98
C PRO A 6 -29.19 -4.11 -45.21
N TRP A 7 -29.27 -3.30 -44.16
CA TRP A 7 -30.45 -3.23 -43.27
C TRP A 7 -31.75 -2.87 -43.99
N LYS A 8 -31.67 -2.18 -45.14
CA LYS A 8 -32.83 -1.89 -46.01
C LYS A 8 -33.47 -3.16 -46.58
N GLU A 9 -32.71 -4.24 -46.72
CA GLU A 9 -33.17 -5.53 -47.26
C GLU A 9 -33.60 -6.50 -46.14
N LEU A 10 -33.20 -6.24 -44.89
CA LEU A 10 -33.47 -7.10 -43.73
C LEU A 10 -34.59 -6.60 -42.82
N GLY A 11 -34.99 -5.33 -42.94
CA GLY A 11 -36.07 -4.73 -42.16
C GLY A 11 -37.42 -4.87 -42.84
N GLU A 12 -38.17 -5.93 -42.56
CA GLU A 12 -39.57 -6.01 -42.99
C GLU A 12 -40.39 -4.88 -42.30
N ASN A 13 -41.07 -4.06 -43.11
CA ASN A 13 -41.99 -2.99 -42.67
C ASN A 13 -41.37 -1.78 -41.92
N LEU A 14 -40.06 -1.55 -42.02
CA LEU A 14 -39.42 -0.35 -41.45
C LEU A 14 -39.36 0.79 -42.48
N SER A 15 -39.93 1.96 -42.17
CA SER A 15 -39.72 3.16 -42.99
C SER A 15 -38.27 3.65 -42.89
N ALA A 16 -37.81 4.40 -43.89
CA ALA A 16 -36.45 4.95 -43.90
C ALA A 16 -36.15 5.82 -42.65
N SER A 17 -37.14 6.58 -42.16
CA SER A 17 -37.00 7.39 -40.94
C SER A 17 -36.89 6.55 -39.68
N GLU A 18 -37.58 5.40 -39.61
CA GLU A 18 -37.49 4.49 -38.48
C GLU A 18 -36.17 3.72 -38.48
N ALA A 19 -35.71 3.29 -39.67
CA ALA A 19 -34.39 2.71 -39.84
C ALA A 19 -33.29 3.69 -39.43
N ASP A 20 -33.38 4.97 -39.77
CA ASP A 20 -32.43 6.00 -39.34
C ASP A 20 -32.46 6.22 -37.81
N LYS A 21 -33.63 6.21 -37.18
CA LYS A 21 -33.75 6.27 -35.71
C LYS A 21 -33.12 5.04 -35.04
N PHE A 22 -33.31 3.85 -35.60
CA PHE A 22 -32.64 2.64 -35.14
C PHE A 22 -31.12 2.72 -35.33
N LEU A 23 -30.65 3.16 -36.51
CA LEU A 23 -29.22 3.34 -36.77
C LEU A 23 -28.60 4.38 -35.84
N GLU A 24 -29.31 5.44 -35.50
CA GLU A 24 -28.85 6.45 -34.54
C GLU A 24 -28.85 5.95 -33.10
N ALA A 25 -29.80 5.09 -32.73
CA ALA A 25 -29.76 4.33 -31.48
C ALA A 25 -28.60 3.31 -31.46
N PHE A 26 -28.25 2.73 -32.62
CA PHE A 26 -27.13 1.81 -32.83
C PHE A 26 -25.78 2.50 -33.07
N ARG A 27 -25.75 3.82 -33.30
CA ARG A 27 -24.55 4.65 -33.11
C ARG A 27 -24.26 4.68 -31.63
N SER A 28 -23.79 3.54 -31.13
CA SER A 28 -22.96 3.45 -29.95
C SER A 28 -21.98 4.61 -30.04
N TYR A 29 -22.10 5.55 -29.11
CA TYR A 29 -21.08 6.55 -28.87
C TYR A 29 -19.74 5.82 -28.83
N LYS A 30 -18.99 5.88 -29.94
CA LYS A 30 -17.65 5.33 -30.00
C LYS A 30 -16.78 6.44 -29.45
N PRO A 31 -16.22 6.28 -28.23
CA PRO A 31 -15.35 7.28 -27.69
C PRO A 31 -14.24 7.57 -28.70
N THR A 32 -13.98 8.84 -28.97
CA THR A 32 -12.91 9.23 -29.90
C THR A 32 -11.57 8.68 -29.41
N ARG A 33 -10.57 8.54 -30.28
CA ARG A 33 -9.22 8.10 -29.86
C ARG A 33 -8.66 8.99 -28.74
N ALA A 34 -8.91 10.30 -28.79
CA ALA A 34 -8.51 11.23 -27.74
C ALA A 34 -9.21 10.95 -26.40
N THR A 35 -10.51 10.66 -26.44
CA THR A 35 -11.28 10.28 -25.25
C THR A 35 -10.81 8.95 -24.66
N GLN A 36 -10.51 7.96 -25.51
CA GLN A 36 -9.99 6.67 -25.09
C GLN A 36 -8.62 6.81 -24.44
N ALA A 37 -7.69 7.53 -25.07
CA ALA A 37 -6.37 7.80 -24.53
C ALA A 37 -6.43 8.49 -23.16
N PHE A 38 -7.31 9.48 -23.01
CA PHE A 38 -7.53 10.15 -21.72
C PHE A 38 -8.07 9.20 -20.66
N CYS A 39 -9.02 8.34 -21.00
CA CYS A 39 -9.53 7.33 -20.08
C CYS A 39 -8.44 6.32 -19.66
N HIS A 40 -7.55 5.94 -20.57
CA HIS A 40 -6.42 5.05 -20.26
C HIS A 40 -5.43 5.72 -19.31
N GLU A 41 -4.99 6.94 -19.59
CA GLU A 41 -4.09 7.73 -18.73
C GLU A 41 -4.67 7.88 -17.31
N MET A 42 -5.95 8.24 -17.22
CA MET A 42 -6.61 8.37 -15.91
C MET A 42 -6.79 7.02 -15.20
N ALA A 43 -6.97 5.93 -15.95
CA ALA A 43 -7.04 4.58 -15.39
C ALA A 43 -5.68 4.14 -14.83
N GLU A 44 -4.58 4.42 -15.54
CA GLU A 44 -3.20 4.19 -15.09
C GLU A 44 -2.93 4.89 -13.76
N GLN A 45 -3.44 6.12 -13.61
CA GLN A 45 -3.39 6.90 -12.37
C GLN A 45 -4.40 6.46 -11.29
N GLN A 46 -5.07 5.31 -11.46
CA GLN A 46 -6.08 4.76 -10.53
C GLN A 46 -7.25 5.71 -10.23
N ILE A 47 -7.58 6.60 -11.17
CA ILE A 47 -8.69 7.54 -10.98
C ILE A 47 -10.01 6.78 -11.13
N ARG A 48 -10.92 6.99 -10.16
CA ARG A 48 -12.24 6.33 -10.17
C ARG A 48 -13.05 6.70 -11.43
N PRO A 49 -13.78 5.77 -12.07
CA PRO A 49 -14.52 6.03 -13.32
C PRO A 49 -15.44 7.26 -13.29
N GLN A 50 -16.11 7.51 -12.16
CA GLN A 50 -16.93 8.72 -11.99
C GLN A 50 -16.10 10.01 -12.06
N ARG A 51 -14.91 10.02 -11.46
CA ARG A 51 -13.98 11.17 -11.52
C ARG A 51 -13.42 11.34 -12.92
N ILE A 52 -13.15 10.24 -13.63
CA ILE A 52 -12.76 10.26 -15.05
C ILE A 52 -13.86 10.94 -15.88
N ARG A 53 -15.12 10.53 -15.73
CA ARG A 53 -16.27 11.15 -16.43
C ARG A 53 -16.37 12.66 -16.16
N ASN A 54 -16.22 13.08 -14.91
CA ASN A 54 -16.25 14.49 -14.54
C ASN A 54 -15.03 15.27 -15.09
N ALA A 55 -13.86 14.64 -15.15
CA ALA A 55 -12.67 15.23 -15.75
C ALA A 55 -12.78 15.35 -17.28
N MET A 56 -13.37 14.35 -17.94
CA MET A 56 -13.65 14.37 -19.38
C MET A 56 -14.52 15.57 -19.77
N SER A 57 -15.56 15.86 -18.98
CA SER A 57 -16.45 17.00 -19.25
C SER A 57 -15.69 18.32 -19.35
N ARG A 58 -14.73 18.52 -18.45
CA ARG A 58 -13.84 19.69 -18.43
C ARG A 58 -12.79 19.65 -19.53
N LYS A 59 -12.11 18.50 -19.72
CA LYS A 59 -11.02 18.30 -20.70
C LYS A 59 -11.49 18.52 -22.14
N PHE A 60 -12.69 18.07 -22.47
CA PHE A 60 -13.24 18.10 -23.84
C PHE A 60 -14.35 19.14 -24.01
N ALA A 61 -14.54 20.05 -23.05
CA ALA A 61 -15.60 21.05 -23.05
C ALA A 61 -17.00 20.47 -23.41
N THR A 62 -17.27 19.25 -22.97
CA THR A 62 -18.49 18.50 -23.32
C THR A 62 -19.37 18.40 -22.08
N PRO A 63 -20.65 18.80 -22.13
CA PRO A 63 -21.53 18.69 -20.97
C PRO A 63 -21.74 17.22 -20.56
N LEU A 64 -21.91 16.96 -19.26
CA LEU A 64 -22.07 15.61 -18.71
C LEU A 64 -23.21 14.81 -19.36
N THR A 65 -24.26 15.50 -19.81
CA THR A 65 -25.42 14.93 -20.52
C THR A 65 -25.07 14.42 -21.92
N ALA A 66 -24.07 15.00 -22.57
CA ALA A 66 -23.60 14.60 -23.91
C ALA A 66 -22.44 13.59 -23.87
N LEU A 67 -21.93 13.25 -22.67
CA LEU A 67 -20.90 12.24 -22.50
C LEU A 67 -21.50 10.83 -22.42
N SER A 68 -20.65 9.83 -22.68
CA SER A 68 -20.93 8.43 -22.33
C SER A 68 -21.48 8.29 -20.90
N SER A 69 -22.43 7.37 -20.73
CA SER A 69 -22.91 6.98 -19.41
C SER A 69 -21.77 6.49 -18.52
N LEU A 70 -21.98 6.56 -17.21
CA LEU A 70 -21.01 6.07 -16.24
C LEU A 70 -20.67 4.59 -16.47
N ASP A 71 -21.68 3.75 -16.74
CA ASP A 71 -21.50 2.31 -16.95
C ASP A 71 -20.59 2.01 -18.14
N LYS A 72 -20.72 2.79 -19.23
CA LYS A 72 -19.83 2.65 -20.39
C LYS A 72 -18.38 2.97 -20.02
N ILE A 73 -18.16 4.02 -19.23
CA ILE A 73 -16.82 4.40 -18.76
C ILE A 73 -16.27 3.35 -17.79
N GLN A 74 -17.09 2.85 -16.86
CA GLN A 74 -16.73 1.77 -15.95
C GLN A 74 -16.32 0.50 -16.70
N ASN A 75 -17.10 0.08 -17.70
CA ASN A 75 -16.80 -1.09 -18.52
C ASN A 75 -15.53 -0.89 -19.35
N PHE A 76 -15.35 0.29 -19.95
CA PHE A 76 -14.16 0.63 -20.74
C PHE A 76 -12.88 0.59 -19.88
N VAL A 77 -12.89 1.30 -18.76
CA VAL A 77 -11.77 1.36 -17.81
C VAL A 77 -11.52 -0.01 -17.17
N GLY A 78 -12.58 -0.74 -16.81
CA GLY A 78 -12.48 -2.09 -16.23
C GLY A 78 -11.96 -3.13 -17.22
N TYR A 79 -12.32 -3.04 -18.50
CA TYR A 79 -11.74 -3.88 -19.56
C TYR A 79 -10.26 -3.57 -19.74
N TYR A 80 -9.90 -2.29 -19.85
CA TYR A 80 -8.50 -1.87 -19.96
C TYR A 80 -7.68 -2.31 -18.75
N GLY A 81 -8.18 -2.09 -17.53
CA GLY A 81 -7.51 -2.51 -16.30
C GLY A 81 -7.23 -4.02 -16.27
N ARG A 82 -8.19 -4.85 -16.68
CA ARG A 82 -8.02 -6.31 -16.74
C ARG A 82 -7.05 -6.77 -17.82
N THR A 83 -7.01 -6.09 -18.96
CA THR A 83 -6.28 -6.57 -20.15
C THR A 83 -4.90 -5.94 -20.33
N LYS A 84 -4.67 -4.77 -19.73
CA LYS A 84 -3.43 -3.98 -19.90
C LYS A 84 -2.73 -3.64 -18.59
N MET A 85 -3.45 -3.63 -17.47
CA MET A 85 -2.89 -3.22 -16.17
C MET A 85 -2.82 -4.35 -15.15
N GLU A 86 -3.15 -5.58 -15.57
CA GLU A 86 -3.12 -6.79 -14.72
C GLU A 86 -4.07 -6.71 -13.51
N ASN A 87 -5.08 -5.85 -13.57
CA ASN A 87 -6.03 -5.62 -12.49
C ASN A 87 -7.11 -6.72 -12.48
N HIS A 88 -6.73 -7.94 -12.11
CA HIS A 88 -7.62 -9.11 -12.05
C HIS A 88 -7.21 -10.13 -10.96
N ASP A 89 -8.15 -10.99 -10.56
CA ASP A 89 -7.97 -12.02 -9.53
C ASP A 89 -7.81 -13.44 -10.12
N ARG A 90 -7.37 -13.57 -11.39
CA ARG A 90 -7.21 -14.87 -12.05
C ARG A 90 -6.03 -15.64 -11.42
N VAL A 91 -6.32 -16.77 -10.78
CA VAL A 91 -5.32 -17.64 -10.13
C VAL A 91 -4.15 -17.97 -11.05
N LYS A 92 -4.42 -18.45 -12.28
CA LYS A 92 -3.36 -18.76 -13.26
C LYS A 92 -2.41 -17.60 -13.52
N GLY A 93 -2.94 -16.37 -13.67
CA GLY A 93 -2.10 -15.19 -13.89
C GLY A 93 -1.34 -14.73 -12.65
N ILE A 94 -1.80 -15.11 -11.47
CA ILE A 94 -1.09 -14.90 -10.20
C ILE A 94 0.03 -15.94 -10.08
N GLU A 95 -0.24 -17.21 -10.37
CA GLU A 95 0.77 -18.28 -10.40
C GLU A 95 1.89 -17.99 -11.42
N GLU A 96 1.53 -17.57 -12.64
CA GLU A 96 2.48 -17.17 -13.68
C GLU A 96 3.38 -16.00 -13.25
N TRP A 97 2.92 -15.16 -12.32
CA TRP A 97 3.71 -14.06 -11.75
C TRP A 97 4.57 -14.51 -10.56
N ILE A 98 4.05 -15.38 -9.70
CA ILE A 98 4.76 -15.85 -8.50
C ILE A 98 5.93 -16.75 -8.87
N MET A 99 5.73 -17.70 -9.78
CA MET A 99 6.71 -18.77 -10.06
C MET A 99 8.09 -18.26 -10.50
N PRO A 100 8.21 -17.25 -11.39
CA PRO A 100 9.51 -16.67 -11.75
C PRO A 100 10.15 -15.84 -10.62
N GLU A 101 9.34 -15.38 -9.67
CA GLU A 101 9.79 -14.54 -8.56
C GLU A 101 10.17 -15.32 -7.31
N VAL A 102 10.04 -16.65 -7.30
CA VAL A 102 10.47 -17.49 -6.17
C VAL A 102 11.94 -17.20 -5.81
N PHE A 103 12.24 -17.22 -4.52
CA PHE A 103 13.59 -16.99 -4.03
C PHE A 103 14.62 -17.88 -4.73
N ASP A 104 15.68 -17.23 -5.22
CA ASP A 104 16.91 -17.88 -5.65
C ASP A 104 18.10 -17.11 -5.09
N SER A 105 19.12 -17.86 -4.70
CA SER A 105 20.42 -17.39 -4.25
C SER A 105 21.11 -16.45 -5.24
N THR A 106 20.79 -16.48 -6.54
CA THR A 106 21.41 -15.60 -7.55
C THR A 106 20.76 -14.21 -7.67
N LYS A 107 19.56 -14.00 -7.10
CA LYS A 107 18.86 -12.70 -7.18
C LYS A 107 19.68 -11.58 -6.53
N VAL A 108 19.59 -10.37 -7.08
CA VAL A 108 20.29 -9.19 -6.55
C VAL A 108 19.74 -8.82 -5.16
N GLU A 109 20.54 -8.17 -4.32
CA GLU A 109 20.20 -7.85 -2.92
C GLU A 109 18.87 -7.10 -2.76
N SER A 110 18.61 -6.11 -3.63
CA SER A 110 17.39 -5.30 -3.64
C SER A 110 16.28 -5.86 -4.51
N GLN A 111 16.51 -6.96 -5.22
CA GLN A 111 15.48 -7.57 -6.06
C GLN A 111 14.45 -8.27 -5.17
N THR A 112 13.18 -7.94 -5.39
CA THR A 112 12.08 -8.63 -4.72
C THR A 112 12.03 -10.09 -5.14
N PHE A 113 11.79 -10.97 -4.18
CA PHE A 113 11.44 -12.35 -4.39
C PHE A 113 10.19 -12.72 -3.59
N THR A 114 9.57 -13.83 -3.98
CA THR A 114 8.42 -14.42 -3.30
C THR A 114 8.84 -15.67 -2.53
N PHE A 115 8.14 -15.93 -1.43
CA PHE A 115 8.26 -17.16 -0.66
C PHE A 115 6.87 -17.55 -0.17
N SER A 116 6.55 -18.84 -0.21
CA SER A 116 5.27 -19.36 0.27
C SER A 116 5.40 -19.97 1.65
N TRP A 117 4.26 -20.18 2.30
CA TRP A 117 4.20 -20.89 3.58
C TRP A 117 4.44 -22.41 3.43
N HIS A 118 3.99 -22.99 2.32
CA HIS A 118 4.22 -24.40 1.96
C HIS A 118 4.75 -24.53 0.54
N ASN A 119 5.58 -25.55 0.33
CA ASN A 119 6.07 -26.00 -0.97
C ASN A 119 5.68 -27.47 -1.16
N ASP A 120 5.50 -27.90 -2.40
CA ASP A 120 5.35 -29.33 -2.71
C ASP A 120 6.70 -30.06 -2.65
N ASP A 121 6.67 -31.37 -2.87
CA ASP A 121 7.87 -32.22 -2.84
C ASP A 121 8.91 -31.84 -3.91
N SER A 122 8.52 -31.06 -4.92
CA SER A 122 9.41 -30.52 -5.96
C SER A 122 10.00 -29.15 -5.60
N GLY A 123 9.64 -28.59 -4.43
CA GLY A 123 10.05 -27.26 -3.99
C GLY A 123 9.22 -26.13 -4.60
N LYS A 124 8.13 -26.43 -5.31
CA LYS A 124 7.27 -25.43 -5.93
C LYS A 124 6.27 -24.89 -4.91
N SER A 125 6.11 -23.57 -4.88
CA SER A 125 5.19 -22.90 -3.96
C SER A 125 3.74 -23.37 -4.13
N ILE A 126 3.15 -23.84 -3.03
CA ILE A 126 1.73 -24.18 -2.98
C ILE A 126 0.94 -22.90 -2.71
N VAL A 127 0.16 -22.48 -3.70
CA VAL A 127 -0.69 -21.30 -3.63
C VAL A 127 -2.14 -21.76 -3.50
N GLY A 128 -2.73 -21.58 -2.32
CA GLY A 128 -4.14 -21.91 -2.08
C GLY A 128 -5.10 -21.00 -2.86
N ASN A 129 -6.36 -21.41 -2.97
CA ASN A 129 -7.39 -20.62 -3.67
C ASN A 129 -8.01 -19.51 -2.80
N GLY A 130 -7.53 -19.35 -1.56
CA GLY A 130 -8.02 -18.35 -0.61
C GLY A 130 -9.23 -18.80 0.22
N GLY A 131 -9.70 -20.05 0.06
CA GLY A 131 -10.70 -20.65 0.93
C GLY A 131 -10.12 -21.12 2.26
N GLU A 132 -10.97 -21.38 3.25
CA GLU A 132 -10.54 -21.82 4.59
C GLU A 132 -9.71 -23.12 4.56
N ALA A 133 -10.10 -24.07 3.70
CA ALA A 133 -9.38 -25.34 3.53
C ALA A 133 -8.09 -25.21 2.69
N ALA A 134 -7.93 -24.13 1.93
CA ALA A 134 -6.79 -23.90 1.04
C ALA A 134 -6.43 -22.39 1.02
N PRO A 135 -5.90 -21.86 2.13
CA PRO A 135 -5.63 -20.44 2.27
C PRO A 135 -4.50 -19.98 1.33
N PHE A 136 -4.61 -18.74 0.83
CA PHE A 136 -3.61 -18.13 -0.02
C PHE A 136 -2.56 -17.42 0.85
N TYR A 137 -1.33 -17.94 0.88
CA TYR A 137 -0.20 -17.32 1.59
C TYR A 137 0.99 -17.15 0.65
N ILE A 138 1.35 -15.89 0.41
CA ILE A 138 2.57 -15.51 -0.29
C ILE A 138 3.23 -14.34 0.44
N GLY A 139 4.50 -14.48 0.75
CA GLY A 139 5.36 -13.42 1.25
C GLY A 139 6.15 -12.79 0.11
N LEU A 140 6.45 -11.50 0.24
CA LEU A 140 7.37 -10.77 -0.64
C LEU A 140 8.45 -10.13 0.23
N SER A 141 9.70 -10.20 -0.21
CA SER A 141 10.80 -9.53 0.46
C SER A 141 11.98 -9.34 -0.50
N THR A 142 13.04 -8.70 -0.03
CA THR A 142 14.36 -8.65 -0.69
C THR A 142 15.40 -9.24 0.25
N LYS A 143 16.59 -9.58 -0.28
CA LYS A 143 17.66 -10.08 0.59
C LYS A 143 18.11 -9.02 1.58
N THR A 144 18.16 -7.75 1.17
CA THR A 144 18.48 -6.64 2.07
C THR A 144 17.44 -6.49 3.18
N LEU A 145 16.14 -6.60 2.89
CA LEU A 145 15.11 -6.53 3.94
C LEU A 145 15.21 -7.70 4.92
N ILE A 146 15.48 -8.92 4.43
CA ILE A 146 15.71 -10.09 5.29
C ILE A 146 17.00 -9.92 6.11
N ARG A 147 18.06 -9.36 5.54
CA ARG A 147 19.29 -9.02 6.26
C ARG A 147 19.04 -7.93 7.29
N ASN A 148 18.32 -6.87 6.99
CA ASN A 148 17.96 -5.85 7.99
C ASN A 148 17.14 -6.43 9.16
N LEU A 149 16.40 -7.52 8.92
CA LEU A 149 15.71 -8.28 9.96
C LEU A 149 16.64 -9.23 10.72
N SER A 150 17.58 -9.88 10.02
CA SER A 150 18.41 -10.98 10.52
C SER A 150 19.78 -10.56 11.03
N GLU A 151 20.31 -9.44 10.58
CA GLU A 151 21.50 -8.80 11.13
C GLU A 151 21.09 -8.37 12.54
N PRO A 152 21.64 -9.02 13.61
CA PRO A 152 21.86 -8.24 14.80
C PRO A 152 22.74 -7.12 14.29
N SER A 153 22.21 -5.90 14.19
CA SER A 153 23.02 -4.71 13.88
C SER A 153 24.34 -4.92 14.60
N GLU A 154 25.44 -5.01 13.87
CA GLU A 154 26.71 -5.46 14.45
C GLU A 154 27.18 -4.52 15.59
N ASN A 155 26.47 -3.40 15.80
CA ASN A 155 26.62 -2.44 16.89
C ASN A 155 25.55 -2.50 18.01
N PHE A 156 24.45 -3.24 17.87
CA PHE A 156 23.40 -3.38 18.89
C PHE A 156 23.07 -4.87 19.06
N MET A 157 23.74 -5.50 20.03
CA MET A 157 23.53 -6.89 20.43
C MET A 157 22.04 -7.23 20.40
N ALA A 158 21.61 -8.28 19.70
CA ALA A 158 20.18 -8.66 19.60
C ALA A 158 19.48 -8.71 20.97
N TYR A 159 20.22 -9.08 22.02
CA TYR A 159 19.77 -9.01 23.41
C TYR A 159 19.43 -7.58 23.88
N ALA A 160 20.26 -6.60 23.57
CA ALA A 160 20.01 -5.19 23.84
C ALA A 160 18.78 -4.68 23.09
N LYS A 161 18.55 -5.12 21.84
CA LYS A 161 17.33 -4.79 21.07
C LYS A 161 16.06 -5.37 21.67
N ALA A 162 16.05 -6.68 21.90
CA ALA A 162 14.90 -7.36 22.50
C ALA A 162 14.59 -6.81 23.90
N SER A 163 15.63 -6.57 24.71
CA SER A 163 15.48 -6.02 26.06
C SER A 163 15.02 -4.56 26.02
N THR A 164 15.56 -3.74 25.13
CA THR A 164 15.15 -2.33 24.98
C THR A 164 13.70 -2.22 24.56
N MET A 165 13.27 -2.99 23.55
CA MET A 165 11.86 -3.02 23.17
C MET A 165 11.00 -3.49 24.33
N LYS A 166 11.36 -4.59 24.99
CA LYS A 166 10.62 -5.05 26.18
C LYS A 166 10.47 -3.94 27.22
N TYR A 167 11.54 -3.23 27.56
CA TYR A 167 11.49 -2.16 28.55
C TYR A 167 10.65 -0.95 28.11
N ILE A 168 10.66 -0.58 26.82
CA ILE A 168 9.76 0.45 26.29
C ILE A 168 8.30 0.02 26.47
N TYR A 169 7.98 -1.23 26.14
CA TYR A 169 6.64 -1.81 26.34
C TYR A 169 6.25 -1.81 27.82
N ASP A 170 7.14 -2.27 28.71
CA ASP A 170 6.87 -2.31 30.15
C ASP A 170 6.61 -0.88 30.69
N ILE A 171 7.39 0.12 30.25
CA ILE A 171 7.17 1.54 30.63
C ILE A 171 5.85 2.08 30.06
N HIS A 172 5.51 1.76 28.81
CA HIS A 172 4.28 2.21 28.16
C HIS A 172 3.05 1.70 28.91
N PHE A 173 3.04 0.40 29.23
CA PHE A 173 1.90 -0.31 29.80
C PHE A 173 1.88 -0.33 31.34
N ALA A 174 2.83 0.34 31.99
CA ALA A 174 2.82 0.51 33.44
C ALA A 174 1.49 1.17 33.88
N SER A 175 0.75 0.46 34.73
CA SER A 175 -0.66 0.72 34.99
C SER A 175 -0.91 1.86 35.98
N ARG A 176 0.09 2.24 36.78
CA ARG A 176 0.02 3.33 37.77
C ARG A 176 1.24 4.24 37.65
N GLU A 177 1.03 5.52 37.96
CA GLU A 177 2.09 6.54 37.90
C GLU A 177 3.32 6.17 38.75
N GLY A 178 3.11 5.78 40.02
CA GLY A 178 4.21 5.40 40.91
C GLY A 178 4.98 4.15 40.45
N GLU A 179 4.28 3.17 39.87
CA GLU A 179 4.91 1.98 39.28
C GLU A 179 5.72 2.35 38.03
N ALA A 180 5.16 3.21 37.18
CA ALA A 180 5.81 3.71 35.98
C ALA A 180 7.07 4.51 36.33
N MET A 181 7.05 5.35 37.38
CA MET A 181 8.22 6.10 37.83
C MET A 181 9.36 5.18 38.28
N LEU A 182 9.06 4.18 39.13
CA LEU A 182 10.06 3.23 39.61
C LEU A 182 10.65 2.39 38.46
N LEU A 183 9.80 1.96 37.53
CA LEU A 183 10.23 1.18 36.38
C LEU A 183 11.11 2.00 35.43
N ARG A 184 10.75 3.26 35.13
CA ARG A 184 11.57 4.17 34.32
C ARG A 184 12.96 4.34 34.93
N GLU A 185 13.04 4.62 36.23
CA GLU A 185 14.32 4.81 36.93
C GLU A 185 15.19 3.54 36.92
N ALA A 186 14.59 2.36 37.06
CA ALA A 186 15.31 1.09 36.96
C ALA A 186 15.82 0.82 35.53
N VAL A 187 14.97 1.02 34.52
CA VAL A 187 15.31 0.84 33.10
C VAL A 187 16.38 1.84 32.67
N MET A 188 16.27 3.11 33.06
CA MET A 188 17.22 4.16 32.72
C MET A 188 18.61 3.88 33.31
N ARG A 189 18.69 3.45 34.58
CA ARG A 189 19.96 3.01 35.17
C ARG A 189 20.58 1.86 34.40
N LYS A 190 19.76 0.88 33.99
CA LYS A 190 20.20 -0.26 33.20
C LYS A 190 20.69 0.16 31.81
N TRP A 191 19.95 0.98 31.08
CA TRP A 191 20.35 1.48 29.76
C TRP A 191 21.61 2.36 29.81
N MET A 192 21.72 3.25 30.81
CA MET A 192 22.92 4.07 30.98
C MET A 192 24.18 3.25 31.31
N SER A 193 24.02 2.03 31.83
CA SER A 193 25.15 1.13 32.11
C SER A 193 25.69 0.38 30.89
N PHE A 194 24.95 0.36 29.77
CA PHE A 194 25.38 -0.30 28.54
C PHE A 194 25.84 0.72 27.50
N ALA A 195 27.13 0.69 27.16
CA ALA A 195 27.73 1.61 26.19
C ALA A 195 27.00 1.61 24.83
N CYS A 196 26.50 0.46 24.38
CA CYS A 196 25.80 0.33 23.10
C CYS A 196 24.40 0.98 23.06
N VAL A 197 23.82 1.36 24.21
CA VAL A 197 22.46 1.94 24.27
C VAL A 197 22.42 3.31 24.97
N VAL A 198 23.58 3.84 25.39
CA VAL A 198 23.64 5.05 26.22
C VAL A 198 23.12 6.30 25.49
N ASP A 199 23.39 6.44 24.20
CA ASP A 199 22.89 7.58 23.42
C ASP A 199 21.37 7.49 23.21
N PHE A 200 20.86 6.28 22.95
CA PHE A 200 19.42 6.02 22.96
C PHE A 200 18.79 6.35 24.32
N ALA A 201 19.46 5.99 25.43
CA ALA A 201 18.98 6.28 26.77
C ALA A 201 18.87 7.79 27.01
N ARG A 202 19.90 8.56 26.64
CA ARG A 202 19.88 10.04 26.73
C ARG A 202 18.75 10.64 25.88
N TYR A 203 18.57 10.15 24.67
CA TYR A 203 17.45 10.55 23.81
C TYR A 203 16.09 10.25 24.46
N MET A 204 15.88 9.03 24.97
CA MET A 204 14.64 8.64 25.65
C MET A 204 14.38 9.50 26.89
N GLN A 205 15.41 9.77 27.70
CA GLN A 205 15.28 10.62 28.88
C GLN A 205 14.79 12.02 28.51
N THR A 206 15.47 12.65 27.55
CA THR A 206 15.24 14.05 27.19
C THR A 206 13.95 14.27 26.39
N GLN A 207 13.58 13.33 25.51
CA GLN A 207 12.43 13.50 24.62
C GLN A 207 11.16 12.85 25.16
N TRP A 208 11.28 11.63 25.69
CA TRP A 208 10.14 10.75 25.98
C TRP A 208 9.84 10.61 27.48
N LEU A 209 10.77 10.94 28.38
CA LEU A 209 10.48 10.91 29.82
C LEU A 209 10.21 12.30 30.39
N TYR A 210 11.02 13.29 29.99
CA TYR A 210 10.94 14.66 30.51
C TYR A 210 10.68 15.73 29.45
N GLY A 211 10.59 15.34 28.18
CA GLY A 211 10.40 16.25 27.04
C GLY A 211 8.96 16.33 26.53
N ALA A 212 8.81 16.84 25.31
CA ALA A 212 7.52 17.08 24.67
C ALA A 212 6.67 15.81 24.44
N PHE A 213 7.29 14.63 24.44
CA PHE A 213 6.61 13.36 24.20
C PHE A 213 6.36 12.57 25.49
N CYS A 214 6.45 13.18 26.68
CA CYS A 214 6.33 12.49 27.97
C CYS A 214 4.97 11.82 28.22
N ASN A 215 3.92 12.22 27.50
CA ASN A 215 2.55 11.72 27.68
C ASN A 215 2.22 10.42 26.93
N TRP A 216 3.23 9.64 26.57
CA TRP A 216 3.08 8.41 25.81
C TRP A 216 2.69 7.19 26.64
N GLN A 217 2.66 7.24 27.98
CA GLN A 217 2.29 6.08 28.80
C GLN A 217 0.78 5.93 28.94
N VAL A 218 0.32 4.68 29.01
CA VAL A 218 -1.11 4.33 29.06
C VAL A 218 -1.81 4.92 30.28
N HIS A 219 -1.18 4.96 31.46
CA HIS A 219 -1.82 5.51 32.66
C HIS A 219 -2.12 7.02 32.58
N GLN A 220 -1.50 7.76 31.65
CA GLN A 220 -1.83 9.16 31.42
C GLN A 220 -3.05 9.35 30.51
N THR A 221 -3.42 8.30 29.76
CA THR A 221 -4.59 8.31 28.90
C THR A 221 -5.82 7.97 29.75
N ALA A 222 -6.84 8.83 29.73
CA ALA A 222 -8.10 8.55 30.43
C ALA A 222 -8.72 7.24 29.93
N SER A 223 -9.43 6.53 30.82
CA SER A 223 -10.16 5.31 30.46
C SER A 223 -11.06 5.56 29.25
N CYS A 224 -11.07 4.63 28.29
CA CYS A 224 -11.85 4.66 27.05
C CYS A 224 -11.29 5.52 25.89
N PHE A 225 -10.05 6.02 25.98
CA PHE A 225 -9.34 6.61 24.85
C PHE A 225 -8.34 5.62 24.21
N ALA A 226 -8.25 5.61 22.88
CA ALA A 226 -7.32 4.75 22.15
C ALA A 226 -5.88 5.26 22.31
N SER A 227 -4.99 4.41 22.83
CA SER A 227 -3.61 4.77 23.18
C SER A 227 -2.55 4.41 22.12
N THR A 228 -2.94 3.87 20.97
CA THR A 228 -1.96 3.27 20.04
C THR A 228 -1.69 4.14 18.81
N ASN A 229 -0.47 4.65 18.73
CA ASN A 229 0.19 4.94 17.45
C ASN A 229 0.76 3.62 16.88
N ASN A 230 -0.12 2.69 16.50
CA ASN A 230 0.29 1.36 16.07
C ASN A 230 1.31 1.45 14.90
N PRO A 231 2.52 0.90 15.03
CA PRO A 231 3.50 0.87 13.92
C PRO A 231 2.90 0.28 12.64
N VAL A 232 1.97 -0.68 12.78
CA VAL A 232 1.21 -1.27 11.68
C VAL A 232 0.31 -0.24 11.00
N GLU A 233 -0.27 0.73 11.73
CA GLU A 233 -1.04 1.82 11.13
C GLU A 233 -0.16 2.78 10.34
N ARG A 234 1.04 3.10 10.84
CA ARG A 234 2.00 3.93 10.10
C ARG A 234 2.49 3.23 8.84
N PHE A 235 2.82 1.93 8.93
CA PHE A 235 3.15 1.10 7.78
C PHE A 235 2.00 1.04 6.76
N ASN A 236 0.79 0.73 7.23
CA ASN A 236 -0.40 0.69 6.39
C ASN A 236 -0.70 2.06 5.76
N ARG A 237 -0.40 3.18 6.42
CA ARG A 237 -0.55 4.52 5.85
C ARG A 237 0.38 4.74 4.66
N VAL A 238 1.64 4.30 4.74
CA VAL A 238 2.60 4.38 3.62
C VAL A 238 2.11 3.55 2.45
N LEU A 239 1.71 2.29 2.67
CA LEU A 239 1.14 1.44 1.63
C LEU A 239 -0.11 2.05 0.99
N LYS A 240 -1.06 2.50 1.81
CA LYS A 240 -2.31 3.11 1.33
C LYS A 240 -2.06 4.39 0.55
N ARG A 241 -1.14 5.24 1.00
CA ARG A 241 -0.86 6.54 0.36
C ARG A 241 0.03 6.41 -0.86
N GLY A 242 1.12 5.65 -0.77
CA GLY A 242 2.19 5.63 -1.77
C GLY A 242 1.97 4.61 -2.88
N TYR A 243 1.30 3.49 -2.59
CA TYR A 243 1.25 2.34 -3.50
C TYR A 243 -0.17 2.05 -3.98
N THR A 244 -1.16 2.01 -3.08
CA THR A 244 -2.55 1.72 -3.48
C THR A 244 -3.40 2.96 -3.75
N LEU A 245 -2.90 4.16 -3.45
CA LEU A 245 -3.62 5.43 -3.57
C LEU A 245 -5.03 5.40 -2.93
N ASN A 246 -5.15 4.72 -1.79
CA ASN A 246 -6.39 4.45 -1.06
C ASN A 246 -7.47 3.76 -1.92
N SER A 247 -7.05 3.00 -2.92
CA SER A 247 -7.90 2.25 -3.82
C SER A 247 -7.81 0.75 -3.54
N ARG A 248 -8.94 0.06 -3.70
CA ARG A 248 -9.00 -1.41 -3.58
C ARG A 248 -8.49 -2.02 -4.88
N LEU A 249 -7.28 -2.58 -4.83
CA LEU A 249 -6.65 -3.27 -5.96
C LEU A 249 -7.05 -4.75 -6.00
N LYS A 250 -7.00 -5.33 -7.20
CA LYS A 250 -7.10 -6.78 -7.41
C LYS A 250 -5.78 -7.45 -7.05
N VAL A 251 -5.82 -8.74 -6.69
CA VAL A 251 -4.67 -9.43 -6.07
C VAL A 251 -3.40 -9.31 -6.91
N ARG A 252 -3.48 -9.53 -8.22
CA ARG A 252 -2.30 -9.46 -9.10
C ARG A 252 -1.66 -8.06 -9.14
N MET A 253 -2.48 -7.01 -9.20
CA MET A 253 -1.98 -5.64 -9.15
C MET A 253 -1.44 -5.28 -7.76
N LEU A 254 -2.08 -5.77 -6.69
CA LEU A 254 -1.60 -5.60 -5.33
C LEU A 254 -0.22 -6.24 -5.14
N LEU A 255 0.01 -7.45 -5.66
CA LEU A 255 1.32 -8.12 -5.60
C LEU A 255 2.42 -7.30 -6.28
N ARG A 256 2.12 -6.69 -7.44
CA ARG A 256 3.03 -5.78 -8.11
C ARG A 256 3.37 -4.57 -7.24
N GLU A 257 2.37 -3.92 -6.65
CA GLU A 257 2.60 -2.74 -5.80
C GLU A 257 3.34 -3.09 -4.49
N LEU A 258 3.07 -4.25 -3.91
CA LEU A 258 3.84 -4.77 -2.76
C LEU A 258 5.30 -5.08 -3.17
N SER A 259 5.51 -5.62 -4.37
CA SER A 259 6.85 -5.88 -4.88
C SER A 259 7.65 -4.58 -5.07
N ASN A 260 7.02 -3.56 -5.64
CA ASN A 260 7.59 -2.21 -5.75
C ASN A 260 7.93 -1.65 -4.36
N CYS A 261 7.07 -1.87 -3.37
CA CYS A 261 7.32 -1.45 -2.00
C CYS A 261 8.55 -2.12 -1.40
N CYS A 262 8.67 -3.45 -1.53
CA CYS A 262 9.83 -4.18 -1.04
C CYS A 262 11.13 -3.66 -1.67
N GLN A 263 11.14 -3.46 -2.99
CA GLN A 263 12.31 -2.98 -3.71
C GLN A 263 12.69 -1.55 -3.30
N ASN A 264 11.72 -0.64 -3.18
CA ASN A 264 11.97 0.73 -2.75
C ASN A 264 12.53 0.81 -1.31
N GLU A 265 11.91 0.10 -0.37
CA GLU A 265 12.37 0.07 1.03
C GLU A 265 13.74 -0.59 1.15
N SER A 266 14.01 -1.60 0.32
CA SER A 266 15.30 -2.27 0.26
C SER A 266 16.43 -1.39 -0.28
N SER A 267 16.11 -0.38 -1.10
CA SER A 267 17.08 0.57 -1.63
C SER A 267 17.24 1.81 -0.75
N ASN A 268 16.50 1.90 0.36
CA ASN A 268 16.54 3.05 1.24
C ASN A 268 17.64 2.88 2.30
N GLU A 269 18.72 3.65 2.19
CA GLU A 269 19.82 3.71 3.17
C GLU A 269 19.41 4.53 4.41
N ASN A 270 18.36 4.13 5.12
CA ASN A 270 18.03 4.78 6.40
C ASN A 270 19.01 4.30 7.49
N VAL A 271 20.17 4.93 7.55
CA VAL A 271 21.07 4.83 8.70
C VAL A 271 20.38 5.49 9.90
N PHE A 272 20.32 4.79 11.02
CA PHE A 272 19.86 5.40 12.28
C PHE A 272 20.96 6.35 12.78
N ASP A 273 20.93 7.61 12.35
CA ASP A 273 21.77 8.67 12.92
C ASP A 273 21.03 9.29 14.12
N GLY A 274 21.63 9.17 15.32
CA GLY A 274 21.11 9.79 16.54
C GLY A 274 21.08 11.32 16.53
N ASN A 275 21.65 11.96 15.50
CA ASN A 275 21.55 13.41 15.25
C ASN A 275 20.37 13.82 14.37
N ASP A 276 19.75 12.89 13.64
CA ASP A 276 18.59 13.23 12.82
C ASP A 276 17.35 13.26 13.70
N GLY A 277 17.13 14.44 14.27
CA GLY A 277 15.85 14.86 14.80
C GLY A 277 14.79 14.72 13.70
N ILE A 278 14.18 13.55 13.60
CA ILE A 278 12.88 13.34 12.96
C ILE A 278 11.83 13.96 13.90
N ILE A 279 11.93 15.28 14.08
CA ILE A 279 10.76 16.11 14.27
C ILE A 279 10.16 16.21 12.86
N PRO A 280 8.93 15.74 12.62
CA PRO A 280 8.24 16.02 11.38
C PRO A 280 8.32 17.53 11.12
N ARG A 281 8.90 17.93 9.98
CA ARG A 281 9.00 19.34 9.53
C ARG A 281 7.63 20.04 9.38
N GLU A 282 6.53 19.39 9.73
CA GLU A 282 5.16 19.92 9.71
C GLU A 282 4.64 20.36 11.10
N LEU A 283 5.44 20.29 12.18
CA LEU A 283 5.00 20.73 13.52
C LEU A 283 5.72 21.98 14.08
N THR A 284 6.63 22.60 13.33
CA THR A 284 7.36 23.80 13.80
C THR A 284 6.78 25.14 13.31
N SER A 285 5.68 25.14 12.56
CA SER A 285 5.14 26.37 11.95
C SER A 285 3.84 26.92 12.57
N SER A 286 3.37 26.42 13.72
CA SER A 286 2.12 26.93 14.34
C SER A 286 2.21 27.46 15.77
N TRP A 287 3.40 27.65 16.34
CA TRP A 287 3.56 28.26 17.68
C TRP A 287 4.59 29.40 17.73
N ALA A 288 4.67 30.17 16.65
CA ALA A 288 5.28 31.49 16.66
C ALA A 288 4.22 32.50 16.20
N GLY A 289 3.41 32.99 17.14
CA GLY A 289 2.42 34.03 16.84
C GLY A 289 1.25 34.10 17.83
N THR A 290 1.54 34.40 19.09
CA THR A 290 0.90 35.43 19.95
C THR A 290 1.46 35.31 21.35
#